data_AF-A0A562WR32-F1
#
_entry.id   AF-A0A562WR32-F1
#
_cell.length_a   1.000
_cell.length_b   1.000
_cell.length_c   1.000
_cell.angle_alpha   90.00
_cell.angle_beta   90.00
_cell.angle_gamma   90.00
#
_symmetry.space_group_name_H-M   'P 1'
#
loop_
_entity.id
_entity.type
_entity.pdbx_description
1 polymer ?
#
loop_
_entity_poly.entity_id
_entity_poly.type
_entity_poly.pdbx_seq_one_letter_code
_entity_poly.pdbx_strand_id
1 'polypeptide(L)'
;MEEARALISVFHELNATNDRKIALFSSSLIGLFGSTRMFEDFLSDLDNSLTNGTISEPVKERATNLARTYIPQVAQLNGIEDINGQNVAAEQLRAIRITPPHDRKQGVRIILAALIKILEVVKTLG
;
A
#
# COMPACT_ATOMS: atom_id res chain seq x y z
N MET A 1 9.80 7.26 -9.87
CA MET A 1 9.10 8.21 -8.98
C MET A 1 7.65 8.42 -9.41
N GLU A 2 7.38 8.78 -10.67
CA GLU A 2 6.01 8.98 -11.18
C GLU A 2 5.09 7.79 -10.95
N GLU A 3 5.55 6.56 -11.22
CA GLU A 3 4.75 5.34 -10.97
C GLU A 3 4.37 5.15 -9.50
N ALA A 4 5.26 5.48 -8.55
CA ALA A 4 4.96 5.38 -7.13
C ALA A 4 3.90 6.41 -6.70
N ARG A 5 4.02 7.64 -7.21
CA ARG A 5 3.01 8.69 -6.96
C ARG A 5 1.66 8.33 -7.56
N ALA A 6 1.63 7.74 -8.76
CA ALA A 6 0.40 7.25 -9.38
C ALA A 6 -0.28 6.16 -8.52
N LEU A 7 0.49 5.23 -7.96
CA LEU A 7 -0.04 4.21 -7.05
C LEU A 7 -0.59 4.83 -5.76
N ILE A 8 0.11 5.81 -5.16
CA ILE A 8 -0.38 6.55 -3.98
C ILE A 8 -1.70 7.26 -4.28
N SER A 9 -1.81 7.94 -5.43
CA SER A 9 -3.05 8.57 -5.88
C SER A 9 -4.21 7.57 -5.93
N VAL A 10 -3.98 6.37 -6.46
CA VAL A 10 -5.01 5.33 -6.50
C VAL A 10 -5.37 4.82 -5.09
N PHE A 11 -4.43 4.73 -4.16
CA PHE A 11 -4.77 4.39 -2.77
C PHE A 11 -5.72 5.42 -2.14
N HIS A 12 -5.48 6.72 -2.35
CA HIS A 12 -6.37 7.78 -1.91
C HIS A 12 -7.77 7.65 -2.56
N GLU A 13 -7.84 7.39 -3.87
CA GLU A 13 -9.11 7.14 -4.57
C GLU A 13 -9.90 5.97 -3.97
N LEU A 14 -9.20 4.87 -3.65
CA LEU A 14 -9.81 3.66 -3.08
C LEU A 14 -10.36 3.93 -1.67
N ASN A 15 -9.61 4.63 -0.81
CA ASN A 15 -10.04 4.94 0.55
C ASN A 15 -11.14 6.03 0.61
N ALA A 16 -11.27 6.86 -0.42
CA ALA A 16 -12.40 7.77 -0.58
C ALA A 16 -13.71 7.06 -0.99
N THR A 17 -13.62 5.87 -1.62
CA THR A 17 -14.79 5.13 -2.12
C THR A 17 -15.28 4.10 -1.09
N ASN A 18 -16.51 4.22 -0.59
CA ASN A 18 -17.05 3.32 0.44
C ASN A 18 -16.98 1.83 0.08
N ASP A 19 -17.14 1.44 -1.19
CA ASP A 19 -17.22 0.04 -1.60
C ASP A 19 -15.87 -0.57 -2.01
N ARG A 20 -14.79 0.22 -1.99
CA ARG A 20 -13.44 -0.22 -2.40
C ARG A 20 -12.35 0.19 -1.42
N LYS A 21 -12.72 0.60 -0.20
CA LYS A 21 -11.76 0.96 0.85
C LYS A 21 -10.80 -0.19 1.10
N ILE A 22 -9.53 0.15 1.33
CA ILE A 22 -8.48 -0.84 1.63
C ILE A 22 -8.85 -1.69 2.84
N ALA A 23 -9.55 -1.12 3.83
CA ALA A 23 -10.05 -1.83 5.00
C ALA A 23 -10.96 -3.03 4.66
N LEU A 24 -11.66 -2.98 3.53
CA LEU A 24 -12.55 -4.06 3.09
C LEU A 24 -11.76 -5.23 2.47
N PHE A 25 -10.62 -4.94 1.84
CA PHE A 25 -9.71 -5.97 1.35
C PHE A 25 -8.87 -6.52 2.50
N SER A 26 -8.20 -5.65 3.25
CA SER A 26 -7.26 -6.00 4.32
C SER A 26 -7.52 -5.17 5.60
N SER A 27 -8.43 -5.65 6.43
CA SER A 27 -8.65 -5.10 7.78
C SER A 27 -7.41 -5.25 8.66
N SER A 28 -6.62 -6.31 8.47
CA SER A 28 -5.36 -6.54 9.20
C SER A 28 -4.33 -5.46 8.92
N LEU A 29 -4.17 -5.04 7.65
CA LEU A 29 -3.26 -3.94 7.30
C LEU A 29 -3.67 -2.64 8.00
N ILE A 30 -4.97 -2.31 7.94
CA ILE A 30 -5.49 -1.10 8.60
C ILE A 30 -5.37 -1.20 10.12
N GLY A 31 -5.61 -2.38 10.70
CA GLY A 31 -5.44 -2.63 12.13
C GLY A 31 -4.00 -2.41 12.61
N LEU A 32 -3.00 -2.82 11.81
CA LEU A 32 -1.58 -2.57 12.10
C LEU A 32 -1.20 -1.08 12.04
N PHE A 33 -1.88 -0.28 11.21
CA PHE A 33 -1.75 1.17 11.19
C PHE A 33 -2.60 1.88 12.26
N GLY A 34 -3.49 1.15 12.94
CA GLY A 34 -4.42 1.68 13.94
C GLY A 34 -5.71 2.29 13.36
N SER A 35 -5.67 2.90 12.18
CA SER A 35 -6.87 3.40 11.50
C SER A 35 -6.65 3.67 10.01
N THR A 36 -7.73 3.75 9.23
CA THR A 36 -7.66 4.19 7.82
C THR A 36 -7.08 5.60 7.70
N ARG A 37 -7.38 6.50 8.65
CA ARG A 37 -6.82 7.86 8.67
C ARG A 37 -5.31 7.85 8.83
N MET A 38 -4.76 7.07 9.77
CA MET A 38 -3.31 6.96 9.97
C MET A 38 -2.58 6.35 8.77
N PHE A 39 -3.26 5.49 8.00
CA PHE A 39 -2.77 4.97 6.74
C PHE A 39 -2.78 6.04 5.63
N GLU A 40 -3.86 6.82 5.52
CA GLU A 40 -3.95 7.97 4.60
C GLU A 40 -2.91 9.06 4.89
N ASP A 41 -2.70 9.39 6.16
CA ASP A 41 -1.68 10.35 6.59
C ASP A 41 -0.27 9.85 6.17
N PHE A 42 0.00 8.55 6.35
CA PHE A 42 1.25 7.94 5.92
C PHE A 42 1.43 7.96 4.40
N LEU A 43 0.38 7.68 3.61
CA LEU A 43 0.44 7.78 2.15
C LEU A 43 0.75 9.22 1.71
N SER A 44 0.17 10.21 2.39
CA SER A 44 0.43 11.63 2.15
C SER A 44 1.87 12.01 2.48
N ASP A 45 2.42 11.50 3.58
CA ASP A 45 3.83 11.69 3.96
C ASP A 45 4.78 11.11 2.90
N LEU A 46 4.43 9.95 2.32
CA LEU A 46 5.21 9.34 1.23
C LEU A 46 5.12 10.15 -0.07
N ASP A 47 3.95 10.67 -0.45
CA ASP A 47 3.82 11.52 -1.65
C ASP A 47 4.58 12.83 -1.49
N ASN A 48 4.54 13.43 -0.30
CA ASN A 48 5.35 14.60 0.04
C ASN A 48 6.85 14.29 -0.08
N SER A 49 7.29 13.14 0.43
CA SER A 49 8.69 12.71 0.35
C SER A 49 9.14 12.52 -1.11
N LEU A 50 8.30 11.90 -1.94
CA LEU A 50 8.56 11.70 -3.37
C LEU A 50 8.57 13.03 -4.14
N THR A 51 7.70 13.97 -3.77
CA THR A 51 7.62 15.30 -4.40
C THR A 51 8.84 16.15 -4.07
N ASN A 52 9.30 16.09 -2.81
CA ASN A 52 10.44 16.87 -2.34
C ASN A 52 11.80 16.20 -2.59
N GLY A 53 11.81 14.93 -2.98
CA GLY A 53 13.03 14.15 -3.24
C GLY A 53 13.83 13.79 -1.98
N THR A 54 13.22 13.92 -0.79
CA THR A 54 13.85 13.61 0.51
C THR A 54 12.82 12.98 1.43
N ILE A 55 13.26 12.10 2.33
CA ILE A 55 12.40 11.45 3.30
C ILE A 55 12.84 11.81 4.73
N SER A 56 11.88 12.13 5.59
CA SER A 56 12.19 12.35 7.01
C SER A 56 12.41 11.02 7.74
N GLU A 57 13.27 11.01 8.75
CA GLU A 57 13.56 9.80 9.54
C GLU A 57 12.31 9.12 10.12
N PRO A 58 11.31 9.83 10.69
CA PRO A 58 10.08 9.19 11.16
C PRO A 58 9.30 8.45 10.05
N VAL A 59 9.25 9.03 8.84
CA VAL A 59 8.55 8.41 7.70
C VAL A 59 9.34 7.21 7.20
N LYS A 60 10.68 7.29 7.20
CA LYS A 60 11.60 6.21 6.84
C LYS A 60 11.51 5.02 7.80
N GLU A 61 11.40 5.27 9.10
CA GLU A 61 11.18 4.22 10.11
C GLU A 61 9.84 3.52 9.88
N ARG A 62 8.75 4.28 9.66
CA ARG A 62 7.43 3.72 9.35
C ARG A 62 7.43 2.91 8.05
N ALA A 63 8.06 3.42 7.00
CA ALA A 63 8.24 2.74 5.71
C ALA A 63 9.03 1.44 5.87
N THR A 64 10.09 1.45 6.69
CA THR A 64 10.90 0.28 7.00
C THR A 64 10.09 -0.76 7.77
N ASN A 65 9.32 -0.34 8.78
CA ASN A 65 8.48 -1.24 9.56
C ASN A 65 7.34 -1.84 8.72
N LEU A 66 6.74 -1.04 7.83
CA LEU A 66 5.75 -1.54 6.86
C LEU A 66 6.36 -2.65 5.98
N ALA A 67 7.55 -2.40 5.41
CA ALA A 67 8.22 -3.35 4.53
C ALA A 67 8.67 -4.64 5.26
N ARG A 68 9.22 -4.52 6.48
CA ARG A 68 9.83 -5.65 7.19
C ARG A 68 8.84 -6.45 8.05
N THR A 69 7.77 -5.82 8.51
CA THR A 69 6.87 -6.41 9.52
C THR A 69 5.46 -6.55 8.98
N TYR A 70 4.83 -5.45 8.59
CA TYR A 70 3.39 -5.44 8.32
C TYR A 70 3.05 -6.14 7.01
N ILE A 71 3.80 -5.88 5.93
CA ILE A 71 3.56 -6.55 4.64
C ILE A 71 3.72 -8.07 4.76
N PRO A 72 4.82 -8.63 5.33
CA PRO A 72 4.95 -10.07 5.52
C PRO A 72 3.85 -10.67 6.41
N GLN A 73 3.47 -10.00 7.49
CA GLN A 73 2.41 -10.49 8.37
C GLN A 73 1.05 -10.55 7.66
N VAL A 74 0.68 -9.48 6.93
CA VAL A 74 -0.58 -9.46 6.17
C VAL A 74 -0.56 -10.49 5.04
N ALA A 75 0.58 -10.69 4.39
CA ALA A 75 0.77 -11.73 3.38
C ALA A 75 0.48 -13.12 3.95
N GLN A 76 1.11 -13.45 5.09
CA GLN A 76 0.96 -14.73 5.77
C GLN A 76 -0.49 -14.97 6.19
N LEU A 77 -1.15 -13.97 6.80
CA LEU A 77 -2.55 -14.06 7.22
C LEU A 77 -3.52 -14.32 6.07
N ASN A 78 -3.14 -13.93 4.84
CA ASN A 78 -3.94 -14.15 3.64
C ASN A 78 -3.44 -15.33 2.78
N GLY A 79 -2.45 -16.10 3.26
CA GLY A 79 -1.85 -17.23 2.54
C GLY A 79 -1.22 -16.82 1.20
N ILE A 80 -0.57 -15.66 1.15
CA ILE A 80 0.11 -15.15 -0.05
C ILE A 80 1.60 -15.49 0.07
N GLU A 81 2.05 -16.44 -0.74
CA GLU A 81 3.41 -17.01 -0.64
C GLU A 81 4.47 -16.18 -1.36
N ASP A 82 4.09 -15.44 -2.40
CA ASP A 82 4.99 -14.56 -3.12
C ASP A 82 4.32 -13.23 -3.50
N ILE A 83 4.91 -12.14 -3.05
CA ILE A 83 4.53 -10.74 -3.35
C ILE A 83 5.72 -10.01 -3.97
N ASN A 84 6.94 -10.48 -3.71
CA ASN A 84 8.16 -9.82 -4.12
C ASN A 84 8.38 -10.11 -5.61
N GLY A 85 8.37 -9.07 -6.44
CA GLY A 85 8.55 -9.20 -7.90
C GLY A 85 7.27 -9.07 -8.72
N GLN A 86 6.11 -8.91 -8.09
CA GLN A 86 4.89 -8.60 -8.84
C GLN A 86 4.89 -7.12 -9.26
N ASN A 87 5.09 -6.87 -10.55
CA ASN A 87 4.97 -5.52 -11.09
C ASN A 87 3.48 -5.12 -11.16
N VAL A 88 3.08 -4.21 -10.28
CA VAL A 88 1.71 -3.66 -10.25
C VAL A 88 1.70 -2.26 -10.87
N ALA A 89 0.79 -2.08 -11.84
CA ALA A 89 0.45 -0.80 -12.42
C ALA A 89 -0.74 -0.14 -11.69
N ALA A 90 -0.86 1.19 -11.79
CA ALA A 90 -1.92 1.96 -11.15
C ALA A 90 -3.32 1.49 -11.58
N GLU A 91 -3.48 1.10 -12.85
CA GLU A 91 -4.72 0.58 -13.42
C GLU A 91 -5.14 -0.73 -12.76
N GLN A 92 -4.19 -1.61 -12.45
CA GLN A 92 -4.47 -2.88 -11.77
C GLN A 92 -4.95 -2.64 -10.34
N LEU A 93 -4.32 -1.70 -9.63
CA LEU A 93 -4.76 -1.30 -8.29
C LEU A 93 -6.16 -0.65 -8.35
N ARG A 94 -6.43 0.22 -9.32
CA ARG A 94 -7.73 0.90 -9.48
C ARG A 94 -8.86 -0.09 -9.82
N ALA A 95 -8.51 -1.17 -10.50
CA ALA A 95 -9.44 -2.20 -10.94
C ALA A 95 -9.87 -3.19 -9.83
N ILE A 96 -9.24 -3.17 -8.64
CA ILE A 96 -9.64 -4.10 -7.57
C ILE A 96 -11.09 -3.88 -7.14
N ARG A 97 -11.80 -4.99 -6.91
CA ARG A 97 -13.20 -5.01 -6.45
C ARG A 97 -13.37 -6.15 -5.46
N ILE A 98 -14.28 -5.99 -4.52
CA ILE A 98 -14.62 -7.02 -3.51
C ILE A 98 -15.51 -8.11 -4.11
N THR A 99 -16.22 -7.77 -5.18
CA THR A 99 -17.15 -8.67 -5.86
C THR A 99 -16.55 -9.11 -7.19
N PRO A 100 -16.42 -10.42 -7.42
CA PRO A 100 -16.82 -11.53 -6.54
C PRO A 100 -15.86 -11.80 -5.34
N PRO A 101 -16.34 -12.37 -4.20
CA PRO A 101 -15.56 -12.51 -2.96
C PRO A 101 -14.25 -13.30 -3.07
N HIS A 102 -14.14 -14.18 -4.07
CA HIS A 102 -12.92 -14.94 -4.34
C HIS A 102 -11.75 -14.06 -4.79
N ASP A 103 -12.03 -12.85 -5.28
CA ASP A 103 -11.00 -11.89 -5.70
C ASP A 103 -10.42 -11.10 -4.53
N ARG A 104 -10.93 -11.26 -3.31
CA ARG A 104 -10.40 -10.55 -2.13
C ARG A 104 -8.91 -10.83 -1.91
N LYS A 105 -8.49 -12.11 -2.01
CA LYS A 105 -7.07 -12.50 -1.87
C LYS A 105 -6.21 -11.84 -2.94
N GLN A 106 -6.71 -11.78 -4.18
CA GLN A 106 -6.02 -11.12 -5.28
C GLN A 106 -5.94 -9.60 -5.08
N GLY A 107 -7.01 -8.97 -4.57
CA GLY A 107 -7.01 -7.56 -4.19
C GLY A 107 -5.98 -7.25 -3.09
N VAL A 108 -5.91 -8.07 -2.03
CA VAL A 108 -4.87 -7.95 -0.99
C VAL A 108 -3.48 -8.09 -1.59
N ARG A 109 -3.25 -9.06 -2.47
CA ARG A 109 -1.97 -9.23 -3.17
C ARG A 109 -1.58 -7.98 -3.96
N ILE A 110 -2.50 -7.43 -4.76
CA ILE A 110 -2.27 -6.20 -5.55
C ILE A 110 -1.95 -5.01 -4.64
N ILE A 111 -2.67 -4.85 -3.52
CA ILE A 111 -2.42 -3.82 -2.52
C ILE A 111 -1.02 -3.94 -1.94
N LEU A 112 -0.62 -5.14 -1.49
CA LEU A 112 0.69 -5.35 -0.88
C LEU A 112 1.82 -5.13 -1.89
N ALA A 113 1.69 -5.64 -3.12
CA ALA A 113 2.68 -5.43 -4.17
C ALA A 113 2.81 -3.95 -4.57
N ALA A 114 1.71 -3.21 -4.65
CA ALA A 114 1.73 -1.76 -4.87
C ALA A 114 2.47 -1.02 -3.74
N LEU A 115 2.24 -1.39 -2.47
CA LEU A 115 2.96 -0.83 -1.34
C LEU A 115 4.46 -1.13 -1.41
N ILE A 116 4.86 -2.37 -1.72
CA ILE A 116 6.29 -2.71 -1.89
C ILE A 116 6.93 -1.81 -2.94
N LYS A 117 6.29 -1.67 -4.11
CA LYS A 117 6.80 -0.85 -5.20
C LYS A 117 6.96 0.63 -4.80
N ILE A 118 6.00 1.20 -4.07
CA ILE A 118 6.13 2.55 -3.51
C ILE A 118 7.34 2.63 -2.57
N LEU A 119 7.47 1.67 -1.65
CA LEU A 119 8.52 1.66 -0.64
C LEU A 119 9.91 1.46 -1.24
N GLU A 120 10.04 0.69 -2.33
CA GLU A 120 11.29 0.53 -3.06
C GLU A 120 11.77 1.84 -3.66
N VAL A 121 10.87 2.63 -4.26
CA VAL A 121 11.21 3.97 -4.77
C VAL A 121 11.57 4.91 -3.62
N VAL A 122 10.79 4.90 -2.54
CA VAL A 122 11.04 5.76 -1.37
C VAL A 122 12.38 5.45 -0.71
N LYS A 123 12.82 4.18 -0.65
CA LYS A 123 14.14 3.80 -0.12
C LYS A 123 15.33 4.39 -0.88
N THR A 124 15.11 4.84 -2.12
CA THR A 124 16.16 5.50 -2.92
C THR A 124 16.30 6.99 -2.59
N LEU A 125 15.38 7.55 -1.79
CA LEU A 125 15.47 8.92 -1.29
C LEU A 125 16.47 8.98 -0.13
N GLY A 126 17.29 10.02 -0.11
CA GLY A 126 18.31 10.29 0.91
C GLY A 126 17.72 10.52 2.30
#